data_AF-W1DGF4-F1
#
_entry.id   AF-W1DGF4-F1
#
_cell.length_a   1.000
_cell.length_b   1.000
_cell.length_c   1.000
_cell.angle_alpha   90.00
_cell.angle_beta   90.00
_cell.angle_gamma   90.00
#
_symmetry.space_group_name_H-M   'P 1'
#
loop_
_entity.id
_entity.type
_entity.pdbx_description
1 polymer ?
#
loop_
_entity_poly.entity_id
_entity_poly.type
_entity_poly.pdbx_seq_one_letter_code
_entity_poly.pdbx_strand_id
1 'polypeptide(L)'
;MTARVTSAKANDIYAWQDASGLYRVKFDADREEKGQGQESMPVRLAKPYGGDVYGFHFPLIQGTEVAIAFHEGDPDRPYIAHALHDSRHVDPVTEKNSTRNVIRTPANNKLRMEDKRGEEHIKLSTEYGGKTQLNLGHNVNAQRELRGEGAELRTDKWVSIRGGAGVFISADKQPSAGDRMLAMEEAIAQLENALGIAKSLASAAESAQALPSDTGNQQTLNDALKELAQPGIVLNAPQGVSISSPQAVRLSSGSACVGIVSQQNTDISALKRFTVAAGEAVSLLARKAGMKLFAAKGKIEIQAQDDALEATAKKDITVTSVEGRVEITAAEELVVNCAGAYIRLSGGNIELGCPGNILLKSANVQKMGKADFRVPPLELPEGFEERFTVKDQKTGDIVPFARYRITTEKGQVFEGRADADGKTASVYTALPESIKIELL
;
A
#
# COMPACT_ATOMS: atom_id res chain seq x y z
N MET A 1 38.12 -24.37 -41.41
CA MET A 1 39.06 -23.22 -41.45
C MET A 1 38.63 -22.23 -40.38
N THR A 2 39.52 -21.41 -39.82
CA THR A 2 39.14 -20.33 -38.90
C THR A 2 39.04 -19.00 -39.64
N ALA A 3 38.17 -18.14 -39.15
CA ALA A 3 38.01 -16.77 -39.63
C ALA A 3 37.62 -15.87 -38.47
N ARG A 4 37.65 -14.55 -38.68
CA ARG A 4 37.18 -13.56 -37.72
C ARG A 4 36.05 -12.74 -38.30
N VAL A 5 35.00 -12.54 -37.51
CA VAL A 5 33.89 -11.65 -37.89
C VAL A 5 34.40 -10.23 -38.08
N THR A 6 34.07 -9.60 -39.21
CA THR A 6 34.56 -8.26 -39.58
C THR A 6 33.42 -7.25 -39.70
N SER A 7 33.75 -5.97 -39.77
CA SER A 7 32.82 -4.85 -39.96
C SER A 7 33.43 -3.82 -40.90
N ALA A 8 32.63 -3.15 -41.75
CA ALA A 8 33.13 -2.00 -42.52
C ALA A 8 33.39 -0.77 -41.65
N LYS A 9 32.86 -0.75 -40.42
CA LYS A 9 33.10 0.33 -39.47
C LYS A 9 34.38 0.04 -38.68
N ALA A 10 35.28 1.01 -38.63
CA ALA A 10 36.47 0.92 -37.79
C ALA A 10 36.07 0.89 -36.30
N ASN A 11 36.66 -0.04 -35.54
CA ASN A 11 36.39 -0.24 -34.10
C ASN A 11 34.89 -0.45 -33.78
N ASP A 12 34.18 -1.19 -34.63
CA ASP A 12 32.80 -1.56 -34.34
C ASP A 12 32.75 -2.52 -33.15
N ILE A 13 31.81 -2.27 -32.24
CA ILE A 13 31.55 -3.18 -31.13
C ILE A 13 30.56 -4.30 -31.53
N TYR A 14 29.96 -4.18 -32.71
CA TYR A 14 29.03 -5.14 -33.30
C TYR A 14 29.54 -5.62 -34.67
N ALA A 15 28.99 -6.72 -35.19
CA ALA A 15 29.30 -7.18 -36.54
C ALA A 15 28.50 -6.44 -37.61
N TRP A 16 29.06 -6.33 -38.82
CA TRP A 16 28.37 -5.77 -39.99
C TRP A 16 27.53 -6.84 -40.70
N GLN A 17 26.35 -7.10 -40.16
CA GLN A 17 25.38 -7.98 -40.80
C GLN A 17 24.68 -7.27 -41.98
N ASP A 18 24.30 -8.03 -43.01
CA ASP A 18 23.44 -7.51 -44.07
C ASP A 18 21.94 -7.58 -43.69
N ALA A 19 21.06 -7.14 -44.60
CA ALA A 19 19.62 -7.13 -44.39
C ALA A 19 19.00 -8.53 -44.13
N SER A 20 19.72 -9.60 -44.48
CA SER A 20 19.33 -11.00 -44.28
C SER A 20 19.98 -11.61 -43.03
N GLY A 21 20.77 -10.84 -42.27
CA GLY A 21 21.49 -11.32 -41.10
C GLY A 21 22.73 -12.16 -41.41
N LEU A 22 23.27 -12.08 -42.64
CA LEU A 22 24.53 -12.73 -43.03
C LEU A 22 25.71 -11.91 -42.52
N TYR A 23 26.79 -12.59 -42.14
CA TYR A 23 28.01 -11.98 -41.63
C TYR A 23 29.06 -11.83 -42.72
N ARG A 24 30.02 -10.95 -42.52
CA ARG A 24 31.28 -10.95 -43.29
C ARG A 24 32.41 -11.39 -42.37
N VAL A 25 33.37 -12.11 -42.92
CA VAL A 25 34.49 -12.67 -42.15
C VAL A 25 35.81 -12.46 -42.88
N LYS A 26 36.88 -12.29 -42.12
CA LYS A 26 38.25 -12.36 -42.64
C LYS A 26 38.79 -13.75 -42.36
N PHE A 27 39.04 -14.55 -43.40
CA PHE A 27 39.63 -15.87 -43.25
C PHE A 27 41.09 -15.75 -42.79
N ASP A 28 41.49 -16.52 -41.78
CA ASP A 28 42.86 -16.42 -41.25
C ASP A 28 43.91 -16.91 -42.26
N ALA A 29 43.51 -17.79 -43.19
CA ALA A 29 44.35 -18.27 -44.28
C ALA A 29 44.49 -17.27 -45.43
N ASP A 30 43.60 -16.26 -45.51
CA ASP A 30 43.66 -15.24 -46.55
C ASP A 30 44.70 -14.18 -46.18
N ARG A 31 45.78 -14.14 -46.97
CA ARG A 31 46.91 -13.22 -46.79
C ARG A 31 46.81 -11.96 -47.62
N GLU A 32 45.81 -11.86 -48.50
CA GLU A 32 45.59 -10.67 -49.31
C GLU A 32 44.98 -9.55 -48.47
N GLU A 33 45.53 -8.34 -48.59
CA GLU A 33 44.96 -7.17 -47.91
C GLU A 33 43.76 -6.63 -48.70
N LYS A 34 42.57 -6.87 -48.16
CA LYS A 34 41.29 -6.35 -48.67
C LYS A 34 40.77 -5.24 -47.77
N GLY A 35 39.88 -4.39 -48.32
CA GLY A 35 39.20 -3.36 -47.54
C GLY A 35 38.42 -3.97 -46.37
N GLN A 36 38.47 -3.32 -45.20
CA GLN A 36 37.76 -3.78 -44.00
C GLN A 36 36.25 -3.90 -44.26
N GLY A 37 35.65 -5.01 -43.87
CA GLY A 37 34.26 -5.31 -44.19
C GLY A 37 34.04 -5.92 -45.57
N GLN A 38 35.04 -6.00 -46.45
CA GLN A 38 34.93 -6.52 -47.81
C GLN A 38 35.83 -7.75 -48.06
N GLU A 39 36.29 -8.39 -46.99
CA GLU A 39 37.25 -9.51 -47.04
C GLU A 39 36.60 -10.83 -47.49
N SER A 40 35.27 -10.95 -47.36
CA SER A 40 34.49 -12.09 -47.85
C SER A 40 33.14 -11.70 -48.43
N MET A 41 32.56 -12.60 -49.22
CA MET A 41 31.11 -12.59 -49.46
C MET A 41 30.35 -12.86 -48.14
N PRO A 42 29.07 -12.43 -48.02
CA PRO A 42 28.28 -12.68 -46.83
C PRO A 42 28.07 -14.19 -46.57
N VAL A 43 28.27 -14.62 -45.32
CA VAL A 43 28.18 -16.01 -44.87
C VAL A 43 27.10 -16.19 -43.82
N ARG A 44 26.47 -17.37 -43.82
CA ARG A 44 25.42 -17.73 -42.85
C ARG A 44 26.02 -18.12 -41.51
N LEU A 45 25.28 -17.90 -40.43
CA LEU A 45 25.57 -18.51 -39.12
C LEU A 45 24.66 -19.73 -38.93
N ALA A 46 25.24 -20.90 -38.71
CA ALA A 46 24.52 -22.09 -38.25
C ALA A 46 24.01 -21.84 -36.82
N LYS A 47 22.74 -22.16 -36.58
CA LYS A 47 22.05 -21.86 -35.31
C LYS A 47 21.46 -23.15 -34.72
N PRO A 48 21.41 -23.30 -33.39
CA PRO A 48 20.78 -24.47 -32.75
C PRO A 48 19.29 -24.64 -33.07
N TYR A 49 18.58 -23.55 -33.38
CA TYR A 49 17.15 -23.55 -33.72
C TYR A 49 16.84 -22.36 -34.64
N GLY A 50 15.97 -22.55 -35.62
CA GLY A 50 15.59 -21.50 -36.58
C GLY A 50 14.36 -21.85 -37.41
N GLY A 51 13.70 -20.81 -37.92
CA GLY A 51 12.55 -20.83 -38.82
C GLY A 51 12.37 -19.45 -39.46
N ASP A 52 11.22 -19.21 -40.09
CA ASP A 52 10.94 -17.96 -40.83
C ASP A 52 10.90 -16.71 -39.93
N VAL A 53 10.12 -16.75 -38.85
CA VAL A 53 9.93 -15.62 -37.90
C VAL A 53 10.39 -15.91 -36.47
N TYR A 54 11.09 -17.01 -36.24
CA TYR A 54 11.56 -17.45 -34.91
C TYR A 54 12.91 -18.17 -34.99
N GLY A 55 13.65 -18.22 -33.88
CA GLY A 55 14.92 -18.95 -33.80
C GLY A 55 15.80 -18.52 -32.64
N PHE A 56 17.00 -19.11 -32.58
CA PHE A 56 18.03 -18.80 -31.60
C PHE A 56 19.16 -18.00 -32.27
N HIS A 57 19.34 -16.74 -31.92
CA HIS A 57 20.39 -15.90 -32.50
C HIS A 57 21.00 -14.95 -31.46
N PHE A 58 22.27 -15.18 -31.12
CA PHE A 58 23.09 -14.19 -30.47
C PHE A 58 24.03 -13.58 -31.51
N PRO A 59 23.94 -12.26 -31.79
CA PRO A 59 24.83 -11.63 -32.74
C PRO A 59 26.28 -11.82 -32.33
N LEU A 60 27.09 -12.38 -33.23
CA LEU A 60 28.54 -12.37 -33.06
C LEU A 60 29.03 -10.93 -33.15
N ILE A 61 30.04 -10.58 -32.36
CA ILE A 61 30.63 -9.24 -32.35
C ILE A 61 31.86 -9.21 -33.24
N GLN A 62 32.25 -8.02 -33.72
CA GLN A 62 33.48 -7.86 -34.49
C GLN A 62 34.67 -8.50 -33.75
N GLY A 63 35.52 -9.21 -34.51
CA GLY A 63 36.71 -9.88 -34.00
C GLY A 63 36.45 -11.27 -33.39
N THR A 64 35.19 -11.68 -33.23
CA THR A 64 34.85 -13.03 -32.76
C THR A 64 35.44 -14.07 -33.71
N GLU A 65 36.23 -14.98 -33.16
CA GLU A 65 36.79 -16.10 -33.91
C GLU A 65 35.71 -17.14 -34.16
N VAL A 66 35.69 -17.65 -35.39
CA VAL A 66 34.66 -18.58 -35.86
C VAL A 66 35.29 -19.73 -36.64
N ALA A 67 34.72 -20.92 -36.45
CA ALA A 67 34.98 -22.06 -37.32
C ALA A 67 34.09 -21.96 -38.56
N ILE A 68 34.71 -21.96 -39.73
CA ILE A 68 34.02 -22.02 -41.02
C ILE A 68 33.97 -23.47 -41.51
N ALA A 69 32.75 -23.89 -41.86
CA ALA A 69 32.45 -25.10 -42.60
C ALA A 69 31.86 -24.73 -43.97
N PHE A 70 31.72 -25.72 -44.82
CA PHE A 70 31.37 -25.54 -46.23
C PHE A 70 30.23 -26.50 -46.57
N HIS A 71 29.21 -26.01 -47.28
CA HIS A 71 28.10 -26.85 -47.71
C HIS A 71 28.62 -27.97 -48.63
N GLU A 72 28.45 -29.23 -48.23
CA GLU A 72 28.91 -30.40 -49.01
C GLU A 72 30.41 -30.37 -49.35
N GLY A 73 31.21 -29.61 -48.58
CA GLY A 73 32.64 -29.43 -48.84
C GLY A 73 32.99 -28.39 -49.92
N ASP A 74 32.01 -27.67 -50.47
CA ASP A 74 32.19 -26.63 -51.49
C ASP A 74 32.79 -25.33 -50.90
N PRO A 75 34.06 -24.98 -51.22
CA PRO A 75 34.72 -23.78 -50.71
C PRO A 75 34.01 -22.46 -51.05
N ASP A 76 33.21 -22.42 -52.11
CA ASP A 76 32.47 -21.24 -52.53
C ASP A 76 31.18 -21.02 -51.73
N ARG A 77 30.82 -21.98 -50.86
CA ARG A 77 29.61 -21.92 -50.01
C ARG A 77 29.94 -22.02 -48.51
N PRO A 78 30.76 -21.10 -47.96
CA PRO A 78 31.11 -21.08 -46.56
C PRO A 78 29.93 -20.69 -45.66
N TYR A 79 29.91 -21.25 -44.47
CA TYR A 79 29.07 -20.82 -43.36
C TYR A 79 29.82 -20.94 -42.03
N ILE A 80 29.46 -20.08 -41.08
CA ILE A 80 29.97 -20.13 -39.71
C ILE A 80 29.28 -21.31 -39.01
N ALA A 81 30.06 -22.32 -38.62
CA ALA A 81 29.58 -23.48 -37.89
C ALA A 81 29.49 -23.21 -36.38
N HIS A 82 30.53 -22.59 -35.80
CA HIS A 82 30.64 -22.32 -34.36
C HIS A 82 31.45 -21.05 -34.11
N ALA A 83 31.18 -20.38 -32.99
CA ALA A 83 32.09 -19.40 -32.41
C ALA A 83 33.15 -20.13 -31.56
N LEU A 84 34.36 -19.61 -31.53
CA LEU A 84 35.49 -20.17 -30.79
C LEU A 84 36.00 -19.16 -29.77
N HIS A 85 36.55 -19.67 -28.67
CA HIS A 85 37.33 -18.90 -27.71
C HIS A 85 38.82 -19.18 -27.93
N ASP A 86 39.68 -18.24 -27.56
CA ASP A 86 41.14 -18.36 -27.69
C ASP A 86 41.84 -17.95 -26.38
N SER A 87 43.17 -18.02 -26.34
CA SER A 87 43.95 -17.66 -25.14
C SER A 87 43.86 -16.17 -24.76
N ARG A 88 43.42 -15.31 -25.67
CA ARG A 88 43.21 -13.86 -25.42
C ARG A 88 41.74 -13.55 -25.07
N HIS A 89 40.82 -14.41 -25.51
CA HIS A 89 39.37 -14.31 -25.30
C HIS A 89 38.87 -15.60 -24.67
N VAL A 90 39.21 -15.82 -23.40
CA VAL A 90 38.87 -17.05 -22.67
C VAL A 90 37.37 -17.19 -22.45
N ASP A 91 36.92 -18.45 -22.32
CA ASP A 91 35.54 -18.79 -22.02
C ASP A 91 35.10 -18.23 -20.65
N PRO A 92 33.83 -17.79 -20.47
CA PRO A 92 33.29 -17.42 -19.16
C PRO A 92 33.37 -18.52 -18.09
N VAL A 93 33.46 -19.78 -18.50
CA VAL A 93 33.58 -20.96 -17.64
C VAL A 93 34.97 -21.57 -17.81
N THR A 94 35.70 -21.67 -16.70
CA THR A 94 37.07 -22.18 -16.65
C THR A 94 37.21 -23.16 -15.49
N GLU A 95 38.40 -23.75 -15.30
CA GLU A 95 38.71 -24.58 -14.12
C GLU A 95 38.38 -23.90 -12.78
N LYS A 96 38.43 -22.55 -12.72
CA LYS A 96 38.14 -21.77 -11.51
C LYS A 96 36.65 -21.71 -11.18
N ASN A 97 35.77 -22.17 -12.05
CA ASN A 97 34.31 -22.12 -11.91
C ASN A 97 33.61 -23.21 -12.74
N SER A 98 34.18 -24.41 -12.76
CA SER A 98 33.75 -25.53 -13.62
C SER A 98 32.34 -26.07 -13.33
N THR A 99 31.74 -25.69 -12.19
CA THR A 99 30.34 -26.02 -11.84
C THR A 99 29.33 -24.97 -12.30
N ARG A 100 29.76 -23.92 -13.02
CA ARG A 100 28.87 -22.87 -13.53
C ARG A 100 28.50 -23.07 -14.99
N ASN A 101 27.22 -22.86 -15.27
CA ASN A 101 26.69 -22.67 -16.60
C ASN A 101 26.33 -21.19 -16.79
N VAL A 102 26.79 -20.56 -17.87
CA VAL A 102 26.61 -19.10 -18.08
C VAL A 102 26.24 -18.80 -19.53
N ILE A 103 25.09 -18.14 -19.72
CA ILE A 103 24.77 -17.39 -20.93
C ILE A 103 25.02 -15.91 -20.61
N ARG A 104 25.99 -15.29 -21.26
CA ARG A 104 26.39 -13.90 -21.01
C ARG A 104 26.54 -13.12 -22.31
N THR A 105 25.88 -11.97 -22.39
CA THR A 105 26.05 -11.02 -23.51
C THR A 105 27.20 -10.03 -23.25
N PRO A 106 27.69 -9.31 -24.29
CA PRO A 106 28.75 -8.30 -24.13
C PRO A 106 28.39 -7.19 -23.13
N ALA A 107 27.11 -6.81 -23.04
CA ALA A 107 26.60 -5.83 -22.07
C ALA A 107 26.43 -6.42 -20.65
N ASN A 108 26.94 -7.62 -20.40
CA ASN A 108 26.86 -8.34 -19.14
C ASN A 108 25.42 -8.68 -18.70
N ASN A 109 24.47 -8.79 -19.65
CA ASN A 109 23.21 -9.49 -19.39
C ASN A 109 23.53 -10.97 -19.23
N LYS A 110 23.05 -11.57 -18.14
CA LYS A 110 23.46 -12.91 -17.73
C LYS A 110 22.27 -13.75 -17.30
N LEU A 111 22.26 -14.99 -17.77
CA LEU A 111 21.60 -16.12 -17.13
C LEU A 111 22.71 -17.07 -16.66
N ARG A 112 22.84 -17.24 -15.34
CA ARG A 112 23.83 -18.11 -14.71
C ARG A 112 23.13 -19.18 -13.88
N MET A 113 23.58 -20.42 -13.98
CA MET A 113 23.18 -21.54 -13.13
C MET A 113 24.43 -22.13 -12.50
N GLU A 114 24.48 -22.20 -11.17
CA GLU A 114 25.55 -22.83 -10.40
C GLU A 114 25.09 -24.21 -9.95
N ASP A 115 25.86 -25.25 -10.27
CA ASP A 115 25.56 -26.65 -9.96
C ASP A 115 26.42 -27.21 -8.81
N LYS A 116 27.22 -26.37 -8.14
CA LYS A 116 27.94 -26.80 -6.94
C LYS A 116 26.93 -27.30 -5.90
N ARG A 117 27.04 -28.60 -5.56
CA ARG A 117 26.06 -29.30 -4.73
C ARG A 117 25.94 -28.67 -3.34
N GLY A 118 24.71 -28.38 -2.91
CA GLY A 118 24.40 -27.67 -1.67
C GLY A 118 24.55 -26.15 -1.73
N GLU A 119 25.02 -25.60 -2.86
CA GLU A 119 25.19 -24.17 -3.12
C GLU A 119 24.57 -23.77 -4.47
N GLU A 120 23.58 -24.54 -4.93
CA GLU A 120 22.93 -24.33 -6.20
C GLU A 120 22.21 -22.99 -6.24
N HIS A 121 22.35 -22.27 -7.35
CA HIS A 121 21.61 -21.04 -7.56
C HIS A 121 21.43 -20.67 -9.03
N ILE A 122 20.37 -19.91 -9.31
CA ILE A 122 20.11 -19.30 -10.60
C ILE A 122 20.19 -17.77 -10.46
N LYS A 123 20.84 -17.11 -11.41
CA LYS A 123 20.93 -15.66 -11.49
C LYS A 123 20.56 -15.18 -12.88
N LEU A 124 19.49 -14.39 -12.96
CA LEU A 124 19.14 -13.58 -14.13
C LEU A 124 19.47 -12.12 -13.82
N SER A 125 20.31 -11.49 -14.63
CA SER A 125 20.88 -10.16 -14.33
C SER A 125 21.02 -9.31 -15.57
N THR A 126 20.73 -8.01 -15.43
CA THR A 126 21.16 -6.94 -16.34
C THR A 126 21.88 -5.86 -15.55
N GLU A 127 22.80 -5.11 -16.14
CA GLU A 127 23.47 -3.99 -15.46
C GLU A 127 22.55 -2.76 -15.33
N TYR A 128 21.53 -2.64 -16.18
CA TYR A 128 20.62 -1.51 -16.15
C TYR A 128 19.86 -1.40 -14.81
N GLY A 129 19.72 -0.17 -14.32
CA GLY A 129 19.08 0.09 -13.02
C GLY A 129 19.88 -0.44 -11.83
N GLY A 130 21.21 -0.31 -11.89
CA GLY A 130 22.09 -0.62 -10.75
C GLY A 130 22.26 -2.10 -10.47
N LYS A 131 22.11 -2.97 -11.48
CA LYS A 131 21.95 -4.43 -11.40
C LYS A 131 20.54 -4.87 -11.00
N THR A 132 19.64 -4.86 -11.98
CA THR A 132 18.32 -5.47 -11.86
C THR A 132 18.45 -6.99 -11.99
N GLN A 133 18.04 -7.74 -10.96
CA GLN A 133 18.31 -9.17 -10.83
C GLN A 133 17.15 -9.96 -10.23
N LEU A 134 17.00 -11.19 -10.71
CA LEU A 134 16.32 -12.28 -10.02
C LEU A 134 17.39 -13.33 -9.64
N ASN A 135 17.58 -13.54 -8.33
CA ASN A 135 18.50 -14.53 -7.79
C ASN A 135 17.69 -15.58 -7.00
N LEU A 136 17.91 -16.87 -7.27
CA LEU A 136 17.18 -17.99 -6.67
C LEU A 136 18.17 -19.01 -6.08
N GLY A 137 17.97 -19.44 -4.83
CA GLY A 137 18.79 -20.47 -4.17
C GLY A 137 19.87 -19.87 -3.26
N HIS A 138 21.09 -20.39 -3.34
CA HIS A 138 22.27 -19.94 -2.58
C HIS A 138 22.89 -18.68 -3.21
N ASN A 139 22.36 -17.50 -2.88
CA ASN A 139 22.70 -16.26 -3.59
C ASN A 139 24.04 -15.71 -3.11
N VAL A 140 25.04 -15.62 -3.99
CA VAL A 140 26.40 -15.16 -3.66
C VAL A 140 26.72 -13.75 -4.17
N ASN A 141 27.65 -13.07 -3.48
CA ASN A 141 28.25 -11.81 -3.91
C ASN A 141 29.29 -12.01 -5.05
N ALA A 142 30.05 -10.97 -5.40
CA ALA A 142 31.05 -11.06 -6.45
C ALA A 142 32.24 -11.98 -6.08
N GLN A 143 32.58 -12.04 -4.80
CA GLN A 143 33.60 -12.88 -4.17
C GLN A 143 33.16 -14.34 -3.99
N ARG A 144 31.92 -14.66 -4.36
CA ARG A 144 31.26 -15.98 -4.19
C ARG A 144 30.94 -16.33 -2.74
N GLU A 145 30.91 -15.33 -1.86
CA GLU A 145 30.43 -15.51 -0.48
C GLU A 145 28.92 -15.41 -0.47
N LEU A 146 28.27 -16.26 0.33
CA LEU A 146 26.83 -16.22 0.54
C LEU A 146 26.40 -14.84 1.04
N ARG A 147 25.39 -14.26 0.39
CA ARG A 147 24.76 -12.98 0.78
C ARG A 147 23.26 -13.10 1.09
N GLY A 148 22.68 -14.29 0.91
CA GLY A 148 21.29 -14.57 1.23
C GLY A 148 20.80 -15.86 0.58
N GLU A 149 19.78 -16.45 1.16
CA GLU A 149 19.17 -17.69 0.69
C GLU A 149 17.71 -17.46 0.28
N GLY A 150 17.23 -18.22 -0.71
CA GLY A 150 15.87 -18.10 -1.23
C GLY A 150 15.80 -17.27 -2.50
N ALA A 151 14.72 -16.51 -2.67
CA ALA A 151 14.47 -15.70 -3.86
C ALA A 151 14.67 -14.20 -3.56
N GLU A 152 15.46 -13.52 -4.39
CA GLU A 152 15.64 -12.07 -4.35
C GLU A 152 15.30 -11.48 -5.71
N LEU A 153 14.32 -10.57 -5.72
CA LEU A 153 14.11 -9.61 -6.81
C LEU A 153 14.64 -8.25 -6.36
N ARG A 154 15.71 -7.76 -7.01
CA ARG A 154 16.36 -6.48 -6.67
C ARG A 154 16.57 -5.57 -7.88
N THR A 155 16.51 -4.27 -7.64
CA THR A 155 16.86 -3.20 -8.60
C THR A 155 17.06 -1.88 -7.84
N ASP A 156 17.84 -0.95 -8.41
CA ASP A 156 17.94 0.44 -7.92
C ASP A 156 16.84 1.33 -8.53
N LYS A 157 15.95 0.74 -9.34
CA LYS A 157 14.76 1.39 -9.92
C LYS A 157 13.50 0.87 -9.23
N TRP A 158 12.35 1.02 -9.88
CA TRP A 158 11.07 0.55 -9.35
C TRP A 158 10.92 -0.96 -9.48
N VAL A 159 10.30 -1.58 -8.48
CA VAL A 159 9.75 -2.94 -8.56
C VAL A 159 8.25 -2.83 -8.72
N SER A 160 7.69 -3.43 -9.77
CA SER A 160 6.25 -3.53 -9.99
C SER A 160 5.82 -4.98 -9.94
N ILE A 161 5.03 -5.35 -8.93
CA ILE A 161 4.36 -6.65 -8.84
C ILE A 161 2.89 -6.44 -9.17
N ARG A 162 2.40 -7.06 -10.24
CA ARG A 162 1.03 -6.91 -10.72
C ARG A 162 0.43 -8.27 -11.07
N GLY A 163 -0.56 -8.70 -10.28
CA GLY A 163 -1.42 -9.83 -10.61
C GLY A 163 -2.83 -9.33 -10.93
N GLY A 164 -3.25 -9.46 -12.19
CA GLY A 164 -4.58 -9.00 -12.63
C GLY A 164 -5.76 -9.76 -11.99
N ALA A 165 -5.49 -10.96 -11.46
CA ALA A 165 -6.45 -11.79 -10.72
C ALA A 165 -6.27 -11.69 -9.19
N GLY A 166 -5.32 -10.88 -8.70
CA GLY A 166 -4.99 -10.75 -7.29
C GLY A 166 -3.51 -11.03 -6.99
N VAL A 167 -3.08 -10.73 -5.76
CA VAL A 167 -1.70 -10.92 -5.28
C VAL A 167 -1.74 -11.56 -3.89
N PHE A 168 -1.09 -12.72 -3.75
CA PHE A 168 -0.89 -13.37 -2.45
C PHE A 168 0.59 -13.29 -2.07
N ILE A 169 0.90 -12.65 -0.95
CA ILE A 169 2.25 -12.59 -0.37
C ILE A 169 2.18 -13.28 0.99
N SER A 170 2.90 -14.39 1.11
CA SER A 170 2.84 -15.24 2.29
C SER A 170 4.23 -15.66 2.77
N ALA A 171 4.38 -15.74 4.10
CA ALA A 171 5.50 -16.37 4.78
C ALA A 171 5.14 -17.78 5.34
N ASP A 172 4.01 -18.34 4.91
CA ASP A 172 3.60 -19.71 5.23
C ASP A 172 4.47 -20.69 4.44
N LYS A 173 5.04 -21.66 5.14
CA LYS A 173 5.96 -22.62 4.52
C LYS A 173 5.15 -23.66 3.73
N GLN A 174 5.45 -23.78 2.44
CA GLN A 174 4.96 -24.86 1.58
C GLN A 174 6.13 -25.75 1.11
N PRO A 175 6.45 -26.85 1.83
CA PRO A 175 7.59 -27.70 1.48
C PRO A 175 7.47 -28.26 0.06
N SER A 176 8.57 -28.16 -0.70
CA SER A 176 8.70 -28.75 -2.04
C SER A 176 7.61 -28.35 -3.04
N ALA A 177 6.97 -27.19 -2.86
CA ALA A 177 5.80 -26.77 -3.64
C ALA A 177 4.73 -27.88 -3.73
N GLY A 178 4.52 -28.63 -2.64
CA GLY A 178 3.70 -29.84 -2.60
C GLY A 178 2.19 -29.62 -2.65
N ASP A 179 1.74 -28.37 -2.78
CA ASP A 179 0.33 -28.00 -2.86
C ASP A 179 0.17 -26.82 -3.85
N ARG A 180 -1.04 -26.30 -4.02
CA ARG A 180 -1.38 -25.24 -4.97
C ARG A 180 -0.62 -23.94 -4.67
N MET A 181 -0.30 -23.18 -5.71
CA MET A 181 0.34 -21.86 -5.60
C MET A 181 -0.41 -20.89 -4.67
N LEU A 182 -1.73 -21.04 -4.57
CA LEU A 182 -2.61 -20.22 -3.72
C LEU A 182 -3.14 -20.98 -2.49
N ALA A 183 -2.44 -22.02 -2.03
CA ALA A 183 -2.76 -22.65 -0.76
C ALA A 183 -2.62 -21.61 0.37
N MET A 184 -3.74 -21.26 1.00
CA MET A 184 -3.83 -20.11 1.91
C MET A 184 -4.71 -20.40 3.13
N GLU A 185 -4.75 -21.65 3.58
CA GLU A 185 -5.59 -22.12 4.69
C GLU A 185 -5.38 -21.29 5.96
N GLU A 186 -4.13 -21.02 6.34
CA GLU A 186 -3.80 -20.17 7.49
C GLU A 186 -4.27 -18.73 7.30
N ALA A 187 -4.12 -18.15 6.11
CA ALA A 187 -4.60 -16.81 5.82
C ALA A 187 -6.13 -16.73 5.86
N ILE A 188 -6.83 -17.74 5.35
CA ILE A 188 -8.29 -17.86 5.45
C ILE A 188 -8.73 -17.95 6.91
N ALA A 189 -8.04 -18.76 7.73
CA ALA A 189 -8.34 -18.86 9.15
C ALA A 189 -8.16 -17.51 9.88
N GLN A 190 -7.14 -16.71 9.53
CA GLN A 190 -6.96 -15.36 10.07
C GLN A 190 -8.09 -14.41 9.64
N LEU A 191 -8.48 -14.43 8.36
CA LEU A 191 -9.59 -13.62 7.84
C LEU A 191 -10.91 -13.98 8.53
N GLU A 192 -11.19 -15.27 8.74
CA GLU A 192 -12.39 -15.75 9.40
C GLU A 192 -12.41 -15.41 10.89
N ASN A 193 -11.28 -15.58 11.59
CA ASN A 193 -11.15 -15.20 13.00
C ASN A 193 -11.37 -13.69 13.19
N ALA A 194 -10.71 -12.85 12.37
CA ALA A 194 -10.88 -11.40 12.42
C ALA A 194 -12.35 -10.99 12.21
N LEU A 195 -13.03 -11.58 11.23
CA LEU A 195 -14.44 -11.32 10.99
C LEU A 195 -15.32 -11.81 12.15
N GLY A 196 -15.01 -12.95 12.76
CA GLY A 196 -15.70 -13.48 13.93
C GLY A 196 -15.61 -12.52 15.13
N ILE A 197 -14.43 -11.96 15.41
CA ILE A 197 -14.23 -10.95 16.46
C ILE A 197 -15.05 -9.69 16.14
N ALA A 198 -14.97 -9.19 14.90
CA ALA A 198 -15.71 -8.00 14.48
C ALA A 198 -17.23 -8.17 14.65
N LYS A 199 -17.80 -9.31 14.24
CA LYS A 199 -19.24 -9.64 14.44
C LYS A 199 -19.62 -9.70 15.92
N SER A 200 -18.77 -10.31 16.76
CA SER A 200 -19.02 -10.38 18.20
C SER A 200 -19.03 -9.00 18.86
N LEU A 201 -18.11 -8.12 18.47
CA LEU A 201 -18.04 -6.75 18.98
C LEU A 201 -19.19 -5.88 18.43
N ALA A 202 -19.59 -6.05 17.17
CA ALA A 202 -20.74 -5.38 16.59
C ALA A 202 -22.04 -5.70 17.34
N SER A 203 -22.31 -7.00 17.61
CA SER A 203 -23.47 -7.42 18.40
C SER A 203 -23.45 -6.85 19.83
N ALA A 204 -22.26 -6.74 20.43
CA ALA A 204 -22.13 -6.10 21.74
C ALA A 204 -22.36 -4.58 21.69
N ALA A 205 -22.02 -3.91 20.59
CA ALA A 205 -22.31 -2.50 20.38
C ALA A 205 -23.81 -2.26 20.21
N GLU A 206 -24.49 -3.07 19.41
CA GLU A 206 -25.96 -3.04 19.28
C GLU A 206 -26.65 -3.21 20.64
N SER A 207 -26.20 -4.19 21.43
CA SER A 207 -26.74 -4.45 22.77
C SER A 207 -26.53 -3.28 23.74
N ALA A 208 -25.47 -2.49 23.53
CA ALA A 208 -25.15 -1.31 24.32
C ALA A 208 -25.72 -0.01 23.72
N GLN A 209 -26.52 -0.10 22.65
CA GLN A 209 -27.01 1.05 21.87
C GLN A 209 -25.89 1.96 21.34
N ALA A 210 -24.69 1.40 21.17
CA ALA A 210 -23.58 2.03 20.46
C ALA A 210 -23.67 1.72 18.96
N LEU A 211 -22.93 2.46 18.13
CA LEU A 211 -22.91 2.21 16.69
C LEU A 211 -22.06 0.96 16.38
N PRO A 212 -22.63 -0.08 15.73
CA PRO A 212 -21.87 -1.26 15.36
C PRO A 212 -20.89 -0.98 14.22
N SER A 213 -19.80 -1.74 14.17
CA SER A 213 -18.87 -1.73 13.04
C SER A 213 -19.52 -2.33 11.79
N ASP A 214 -19.15 -1.85 10.61
CA ASP A 214 -19.62 -2.38 9.32
C ASP A 214 -19.00 -3.75 9.00
N THR A 215 -19.62 -4.81 9.52
CA THR A 215 -19.23 -6.20 9.25
C THR A 215 -19.66 -6.70 7.87
N GLY A 216 -20.57 -5.99 7.19
CA GLY A 216 -21.02 -6.34 5.85
C GLY A 216 -19.90 -6.17 4.82
N ASN A 217 -19.26 -4.99 4.83
CA ASN A 217 -18.09 -4.73 3.97
C ASN A 217 -16.92 -5.67 4.29
N GLN A 218 -16.71 -6.02 5.56
CA GLN A 218 -15.66 -6.98 5.96
C GLN A 218 -15.97 -8.42 5.51
N GLN A 219 -17.24 -8.83 5.50
CA GLN A 219 -17.65 -10.13 4.93
C GLN A 219 -17.41 -10.17 3.42
N THR A 220 -17.82 -9.14 2.69
CA THR A 220 -17.56 -9.03 1.25
C THR A 220 -16.06 -9.08 0.94
N LEU A 221 -15.23 -8.46 1.78
CA LEU A 221 -13.77 -8.55 1.65
C LEU A 221 -13.26 -9.98 1.85
N ASN A 222 -13.73 -10.70 2.88
CA ASN A 222 -13.37 -12.10 3.07
C ASN A 222 -13.74 -12.95 1.84
N ASP A 223 -14.95 -12.80 1.32
CA ASP A 223 -15.43 -13.58 0.17
C ASP A 223 -14.60 -13.29 -1.10
N ALA A 224 -14.15 -12.04 -1.28
CA ALA A 224 -13.26 -11.63 -2.36
C ALA A 224 -11.83 -12.18 -2.22
N LEU A 225 -11.31 -12.25 -0.98
CA LEU A 225 -9.92 -12.63 -0.70
C LEU A 225 -9.71 -14.14 -0.51
N LYS A 226 -10.76 -14.90 -0.14
CA LYS A 226 -10.70 -16.36 -0.08
C LYS A 226 -10.33 -16.91 -1.45
N GLU A 227 -9.23 -17.65 -1.49
CA GLU A 227 -8.62 -18.18 -2.73
C GLU A 227 -8.34 -17.10 -3.81
N LEU A 228 -8.32 -15.81 -3.43
CA LEU A 228 -8.34 -14.66 -4.35
C LEU A 228 -9.43 -14.76 -5.43
N ALA A 229 -10.67 -15.06 -5.02
CA ALA A 229 -11.83 -15.10 -5.92
C ALA A 229 -12.07 -13.79 -6.69
N GLN A 230 -11.61 -12.66 -6.15
CA GLN A 230 -11.57 -11.36 -6.83
C GLN A 230 -10.15 -10.74 -6.75
N PRO A 231 -9.84 -9.76 -7.62
CA PRO A 231 -8.52 -9.09 -7.65
C PRO A 231 -8.20 -8.27 -6.39
N GLY A 232 -7.83 -8.96 -5.31
CA GLY A 232 -7.40 -8.37 -4.04
C GLY A 232 -5.94 -8.66 -3.71
N ILE A 233 -5.51 -8.21 -2.53
CA ILE A 233 -4.19 -8.51 -1.99
C ILE A 233 -4.34 -9.14 -0.61
N VAL A 234 -3.70 -10.29 -0.40
CA VAL A 234 -3.57 -10.91 0.91
C VAL A 234 -2.10 -10.89 1.33
N LEU A 235 -1.82 -10.32 2.49
CA LEU A 235 -0.52 -10.34 3.14
C LEU A 235 -0.65 -11.21 4.40
N ASN A 236 -0.02 -12.38 4.43
CA ASN A 236 -0.08 -13.29 5.58
C ASN A 236 1.31 -13.69 6.07
N ALA A 237 1.51 -13.69 7.40
CA ALA A 237 2.74 -14.18 7.99
C ALA A 237 2.48 -14.76 9.39
N PRO A 238 2.91 -16.00 9.68
CA PRO A 238 2.61 -16.67 10.94
C PRO A 238 3.32 -16.05 12.15
N GLN A 239 4.38 -15.26 11.93
CA GLN A 239 5.13 -14.56 12.99
C GLN A 239 4.99 -13.04 12.92
N GLY A 240 3.89 -12.55 12.32
CA GLY A 240 3.54 -11.13 12.29
C GLY A 240 4.03 -10.38 11.05
N VAL A 241 3.49 -9.18 10.87
CA VAL A 241 3.76 -8.28 9.74
C VAL A 241 4.13 -6.91 10.29
N SER A 242 5.22 -6.32 9.78
CA SER A 242 5.62 -4.95 10.08
C SER A 242 5.47 -4.06 8.86
N ILE A 243 4.78 -2.93 9.01
CA ILE A 243 4.68 -1.86 8.01
C ILE A 243 5.31 -0.62 8.62
N SER A 244 6.47 -0.20 8.11
CA SER A 244 7.22 0.93 8.64
C SER A 244 7.75 1.83 7.53
N SER A 245 7.83 3.13 7.83
CA SER A 245 8.41 4.15 6.97
C SER A 245 8.91 5.30 7.83
N PRO A 246 10.07 5.92 7.51
CA PRO A 246 10.47 7.18 8.13
C PRO A 246 9.58 8.36 7.69
N GLN A 247 8.71 8.13 6.70
CA GLN A 247 7.72 9.07 6.18
C GLN A 247 6.30 8.56 6.48
N ALA A 248 5.29 9.27 5.99
CA ALA A 248 3.89 8.92 6.24
C ALA A 248 3.52 7.51 5.75
N VAL A 249 2.69 6.82 6.53
CA VAL A 249 1.98 5.57 6.17
C VAL A 249 0.49 5.91 6.10
N ARG A 250 -0.22 5.42 5.07
CA ARG A 250 -1.66 5.65 4.88
C ARG A 250 -2.37 4.32 4.68
N LEU A 251 -3.44 4.10 5.43
CA LEU A 251 -4.44 3.05 5.20
C LEU A 251 -5.73 3.76 4.80
N SER A 252 -6.27 3.45 3.63
CA SER A 252 -7.45 4.14 3.10
C SER A 252 -8.29 3.21 2.26
N SER A 253 -9.61 3.29 2.42
CA SER A 253 -10.60 2.66 1.56
C SER A 253 -11.50 3.75 0.98
N GLY A 254 -11.77 3.71 -0.32
CA GLY A 254 -12.47 4.79 -1.03
C GLY A 254 -14.00 4.72 -0.91
N SER A 255 -14.56 3.52 -0.85
CA SER A 255 -16.01 3.30 -0.89
C SER A 255 -16.48 2.24 0.11
N ALA A 256 -15.60 1.78 1.00
CA ALA A 256 -15.87 0.76 2.00
C ALA A 256 -15.12 1.10 3.30
N CYS A 257 -15.29 0.29 4.35
CA CYS A 257 -14.64 0.54 5.64
C CYS A 257 -13.16 0.11 5.68
N VAL A 258 -12.40 0.71 6.61
CA VAL A 258 -11.10 0.19 7.05
C VAL A 258 -11.32 -0.54 8.38
N GLY A 259 -11.12 -1.87 8.40
CA GLY A 259 -11.23 -2.69 9.59
C GLY A 259 -9.86 -2.87 10.27
N ILE A 260 -9.79 -2.66 11.59
CA ILE A 260 -8.62 -2.98 12.41
C ILE A 260 -9.10 -3.89 13.53
N VAL A 261 -8.70 -5.15 13.50
CA VAL A 261 -9.16 -6.17 14.45
C VAL A 261 -7.96 -6.74 15.19
N SER A 262 -8.11 -6.86 16.51
CA SER A 262 -7.14 -7.50 17.39
C SER A 262 -7.87 -8.43 18.36
N GLN A 263 -7.28 -9.59 18.65
CA GLN A 263 -7.78 -10.47 19.72
C GLN A 263 -7.34 -9.99 21.10
N GLN A 264 -6.24 -9.24 21.16
CA GLN A 264 -5.71 -8.61 22.37
C GLN A 264 -5.96 -7.10 22.32
N ASN A 265 -4.93 -6.27 22.47
CA ASN A 265 -5.05 -4.82 22.47
C ASN A 265 -4.89 -4.26 21.05
N THR A 266 -5.53 -3.10 20.82
CA THR A 266 -5.18 -2.18 19.74
C THR A 266 -4.51 -0.97 20.37
N ASP A 267 -3.18 -0.89 20.28
CA ASP A 267 -2.40 0.21 20.84
C ASP A 267 -2.09 1.26 19.78
N ILE A 268 -2.46 2.52 20.02
CA ILE A 268 -2.16 3.65 19.14
C ILE A 268 -1.31 4.66 19.91
N SER A 269 -0.03 4.76 19.55
CA SER A 269 0.93 5.67 20.19
C SER A 269 1.29 6.82 19.25
N ALA A 270 0.92 8.05 19.62
CA ALA A 270 1.23 9.25 18.85
C ALA A 270 1.99 10.26 19.71
N LEU A 271 3.21 10.62 19.30
CA LEU A 271 4.05 11.57 20.04
C LEU A 271 3.50 13.00 20.04
N LYS A 272 2.82 13.40 18.94
CA LYS A 272 2.28 14.74 18.78
C LYS A 272 0.79 14.79 19.12
N ARG A 273 -0.04 14.16 18.30
CA ARG A 273 -1.50 14.21 18.44
C ARG A 273 -2.14 12.93 17.94
N PHE A 274 -3.21 12.52 18.61
CA PHE A 274 -4.20 11.58 18.10
C PHE A 274 -5.44 12.38 17.71
N THR A 275 -5.86 12.28 16.45
CA THR A 275 -6.98 13.06 15.90
C THR A 275 -7.93 12.10 15.20
N VAL A 276 -9.21 12.17 15.55
CA VAL A 276 -10.30 11.42 14.93
C VAL A 276 -11.34 12.42 14.45
N ALA A 277 -11.72 12.32 13.19
CA ALA A 277 -12.79 13.09 12.58
C ALA A 277 -13.66 12.12 11.78
N ALA A 278 -14.95 12.09 12.08
CA ALA A 278 -15.93 11.25 11.41
C ALA A 278 -17.04 12.15 10.85
N GLY A 279 -17.51 11.85 9.64
CA GLY A 279 -18.54 12.67 8.98
C GLY A 279 -19.94 12.50 9.58
N GLU A 280 -20.20 11.39 10.28
CA GLU A 280 -21.50 11.11 10.90
C GLU A 280 -21.38 11.03 12.42
N ALA A 281 -20.60 10.08 12.95
CA ALA A 281 -20.53 9.86 14.39
C ALA A 281 -19.21 9.21 14.84
N VAL A 282 -18.86 9.44 16.10
CA VAL A 282 -17.79 8.72 16.81
C VAL A 282 -18.44 7.88 17.91
N SER A 283 -18.23 6.55 17.87
CA SER A 283 -18.74 5.63 18.88
C SER A 283 -17.60 4.87 19.55
N LEU A 284 -17.53 4.91 20.88
CA LEU A 284 -16.50 4.25 21.69
C LEU A 284 -17.16 3.38 22.75
N LEU A 285 -16.93 2.07 22.70
CA LEU A 285 -17.50 1.11 23.64
C LEU A 285 -16.42 0.34 24.40
N ALA A 286 -16.54 0.32 25.73
CA ALA A 286 -15.74 -0.54 26.61
C ALA A 286 -16.66 -1.51 27.37
N ARG A 287 -16.51 -2.82 27.16
CA ARG A 287 -17.45 -3.83 27.69
C ARG A 287 -17.22 -4.25 29.14
N LYS A 288 -15.96 -4.27 29.58
CA LYS A 288 -15.58 -4.93 30.86
C LYS A 288 -14.90 -3.99 31.84
N ALA A 289 -13.87 -3.27 31.41
CA ALA A 289 -12.99 -2.50 32.30
C ALA A 289 -13.36 -1.00 32.42
N GLY A 290 -14.43 -0.56 31.75
CA GLY A 290 -14.82 0.84 31.68
C GLY A 290 -13.94 1.69 30.75
N MET A 291 -14.18 3.00 30.74
CA MET A 291 -13.46 3.98 29.92
C MET A 291 -12.66 4.94 30.80
N LYS A 292 -11.45 5.30 30.34
CA LYS A 292 -10.54 6.23 31.01
C LYS A 292 -10.15 7.33 30.03
N LEU A 293 -10.52 8.57 30.34
CA LEU A 293 -10.19 9.76 29.56
C LEU A 293 -9.41 10.73 30.45
N PHE A 294 -8.10 10.83 30.22
CA PHE A 294 -7.21 11.66 31.03
C PHE A 294 -6.43 12.63 30.14
N ALA A 295 -6.36 13.89 30.56
CA ALA A 295 -5.37 14.85 30.10
C ALA A 295 -4.41 15.12 31.26
N ALA A 296 -3.18 14.59 31.20
CA ALA A 296 -2.19 14.80 32.27
C ALA A 296 -1.81 16.29 32.41
N LYS A 297 -1.86 17.02 31.30
CA LYS A 297 -1.77 18.48 31.21
C LYS A 297 -2.71 18.95 30.11
N GLY A 298 -3.15 20.20 30.21
CA GLY A 298 -4.10 20.78 29.27
C GLY A 298 -5.55 20.51 29.66
N LYS A 299 -6.45 21.27 29.02
CA LYS A 299 -7.89 21.21 29.28
C LYS A 299 -8.52 19.97 28.61
N ILE A 300 -9.52 19.40 29.27
CA ILE A 300 -10.48 18.48 28.63
C ILE A 300 -11.69 19.32 28.26
N GLU A 301 -12.06 19.34 26.99
CA GLU A 301 -13.25 20.01 26.49
C GLU A 301 -14.16 18.98 25.84
N ILE A 302 -15.43 18.97 26.26
CA ILE A 302 -16.49 18.11 25.74
C ILE A 302 -17.65 19.04 25.40
N GLN A 303 -18.08 19.02 24.14
CA GLN A 303 -19.14 19.89 23.62
C GLN A 303 -20.04 19.07 22.69
N ALA A 304 -21.34 19.23 22.85
CA ALA A 304 -22.31 18.97 21.79
C ALA A 304 -22.66 20.35 21.22
N GLN A 305 -22.17 20.65 20.01
CA GLN A 305 -22.18 22.03 19.48
C GLN A 305 -23.56 22.48 19.00
N ASP A 306 -24.40 21.53 18.58
CA ASP A 306 -25.74 21.77 18.04
C ASP A 306 -26.75 20.69 18.53
N ASP A 307 -26.44 19.98 19.61
CA ASP A 307 -27.30 18.93 20.16
C ASP A 307 -27.09 18.76 21.67
N ALA A 308 -27.79 17.82 22.29
CA ALA A 308 -27.71 17.52 23.71
C ALA A 308 -26.39 16.84 24.10
N LEU A 309 -25.91 17.18 25.30
CA LEU A 309 -24.87 16.43 26.00
C LEU A 309 -25.50 15.61 27.12
N GLU A 310 -25.49 14.28 27.01
CA GLU A 310 -25.99 13.38 28.04
C GLU A 310 -24.85 12.68 28.80
N ALA A 311 -24.94 12.67 30.14
CA ALA A 311 -24.00 11.96 31.02
C ALA A 311 -24.75 11.18 32.10
N THR A 312 -24.84 9.86 31.91
CA THR A 312 -25.64 8.97 32.77
C THR A 312 -24.78 7.87 33.38
N ALA A 313 -24.99 7.58 34.67
CA ALA A 313 -24.39 6.44 35.36
C ALA A 313 -25.47 5.63 36.11
N LYS A 314 -25.35 4.31 36.09
CA LYS A 314 -26.22 3.41 36.89
C LYS A 314 -25.93 3.51 38.39
N LYS A 315 -24.72 3.93 38.75
CA LYS A 315 -24.26 4.18 40.12
C LYS A 315 -24.02 5.68 40.28
N ASP A 316 -23.14 6.04 41.19
CA ASP A 316 -22.87 7.43 41.55
C ASP A 316 -22.22 8.22 40.41
N ILE A 317 -22.60 9.49 40.30
CA ILE A 317 -21.90 10.51 39.52
C ILE A 317 -21.20 11.44 40.51
N THR A 318 -19.90 11.66 40.31
CA THR A 318 -19.10 12.59 41.13
C THR A 318 -18.48 13.67 40.23
N VAL A 319 -18.77 14.93 40.54
CA VAL A 319 -18.17 16.11 39.88
C VAL A 319 -17.39 16.87 40.93
N THR A 320 -16.07 17.03 40.73
CA THR A 320 -15.19 17.62 41.75
C THR A 320 -14.14 18.51 41.10
N SER A 321 -14.02 19.73 41.62
CA SER A 321 -12.88 20.62 41.38
C SER A 321 -12.02 20.62 42.65
N VAL A 322 -10.79 20.14 42.56
CA VAL A 322 -9.91 19.95 43.74
C VAL A 322 -9.34 21.28 44.23
N GLU A 323 -8.98 22.17 43.31
CA GLU A 323 -8.33 23.46 43.63
C GLU A 323 -9.14 24.67 43.13
N GLY A 324 -10.15 24.44 42.27
CA GLY A 324 -10.88 25.49 41.57
C GLY A 324 -12.35 25.59 41.97
N ARG A 325 -13.18 25.97 41.00
CA ARG A 325 -14.64 26.08 41.15
C ARG A 325 -15.35 25.05 40.27
N VAL A 326 -16.58 24.72 40.64
CA VAL A 326 -17.57 24.06 39.77
C VAL A 326 -18.59 25.13 39.37
N GLU A 327 -18.75 25.35 38.08
CA GLU A 327 -19.69 26.32 37.51
C GLU A 327 -20.69 25.57 36.62
N ILE A 328 -21.98 25.73 36.91
CA ILE A 328 -23.07 25.11 36.15
C ILE A 328 -23.98 26.26 35.72
N THR A 329 -24.10 26.43 34.41
CA THR A 329 -24.84 27.54 33.80
C THR A 329 -25.80 26.96 32.78
N ALA A 330 -27.03 27.47 32.78
CA ALA A 330 -28.04 27.15 31.77
C ALA A 330 -28.68 28.46 31.29
N ALA A 331 -29.02 28.53 30.00
CA ALA A 331 -29.61 29.74 29.41
C ALA A 331 -31.09 29.92 29.80
N GLU A 332 -31.85 28.81 29.81
CA GLU A 332 -33.30 28.83 30.07
C GLU A 332 -33.63 28.37 31.49
N GLU A 333 -33.12 27.19 31.87
CA GLU A 333 -33.52 26.53 33.11
C GLU A 333 -32.43 25.59 33.65
N LEU A 334 -32.23 25.61 34.96
CA LEU A 334 -31.39 24.64 35.68
C LEU A 334 -32.24 23.92 36.74
N VAL A 335 -32.31 22.59 36.67
CA VAL A 335 -33.04 21.73 37.62
C VAL A 335 -32.10 20.74 38.28
N VAL A 336 -32.09 20.72 39.62
CA VAL A 336 -31.49 19.65 40.42
C VAL A 336 -32.61 18.90 41.10
N ASN A 337 -32.80 17.62 40.76
CA ASN A 337 -33.87 16.78 41.32
C ASN A 337 -33.29 15.56 42.05
N CYS A 338 -33.86 15.23 43.21
CA CYS A 338 -33.60 13.99 43.91
C CYS A 338 -34.88 13.48 44.59
N ALA A 339 -35.44 12.37 44.08
CA ALA A 339 -36.59 11.67 44.64
C ALA A 339 -37.80 12.57 44.97
N GLY A 340 -38.08 13.56 44.11
CA GLY A 340 -39.20 14.50 44.26
C GLY A 340 -38.87 15.80 44.99
N ALA A 341 -37.72 15.91 45.67
CA ALA A 341 -37.18 17.20 46.08
C ALA A 341 -36.41 17.84 44.93
N TYR A 342 -36.53 19.16 44.73
CA TYR A 342 -35.83 19.86 43.67
C TYR A 342 -35.46 21.30 44.01
N ILE A 343 -34.44 21.78 43.30
CA ILE A 343 -34.06 23.18 43.18
C ILE A 343 -34.15 23.53 41.70
N ARG A 344 -34.91 24.58 41.36
CA ARG A 344 -35.08 25.05 39.99
C ARG A 344 -34.73 26.53 39.89
N LEU A 345 -33.91 26.88 38.91
CA LEU A 345 -33.55 28.26 38.57
C LEU A 345 -34.06 28.55 37.16
N SER A 346 -34.99 29.50 37.04
CA SER A 346 -35.62 29.85 35.75
C SER A 346 -36.21 31.26 35.78
N GLY A 347 -36.08 32.01 34.70
CA GLY A 347 -36.71 33.35 34.57
C GLY A 347 -36.31 34.35 35.66
N GLY A 348 -35.11 34.21 36.23
CA GLY A 348 -34.62 35.02 37.35
C GLY A 348 -35.15 34.62 38.73
N ASN A 349 -35.93 33.55 38.84
CA ASN A 349 -36.48 33.04 40.10
C ASN A 349 -35.72 31.79 40.58
N ILE A 350 -35.76 31.57 41.90
CA ILE A 350 -35.33 30.33 42.54
C ILE A 350 -36.57 29.67 43.15
N GLU A 351 -36.83 28.42 42.76
CA GLU A 351 -37.92 27.58 43.27
C GLU A 351 -37.34 26.40 44.06
N LEU A 352 -37.74 26.27 45.32
CA LEU A 352 -37.36 25.18 46.22
C LEU A 352 -38.62 24.38 46.56
N GLY A 353 -38.74 23.18 46.00
CA GLY A 353 -39.91 22.33 46.20
C GLY A 353 -39.53 20.96 46.77
N CYS A 354 -40.30 20.47 47.74
CA CYS A 354 -40.15 19.10 48.24
C CYS A 354 -41.45 18.60 48.89
N PRO A 355 -41.71 17.28 48.87
CA PRO A 355 -42.85 16.68 49.57
C PRO A 355 -42.69 16.67 51.10
N GLY A 356 -41.45 16.77 51.59
CA GLY A 356 -41.13 16.85 53.02
C GLY A 356 -40.89 18.29 53.48
N ASN A 357 -39.93 18.45 54.41
CA ASN A 357 -39.58 19.75 54.98
C ASN A 357 -38.34 20.34 54.30
N ILE A 358 -38.34 21.66 54.05
CA ILE A 358 -37.13 22.43 53.78
C ILE A 358 -36.46 22.75 55.11
N LEU A 359 -35.40 22.02 55.46
CA LEU A 359 -34.65 22.22 56.70
C LEU A 359 -33.46 23.18 56.50
N LEU A 360 -33.57 24.39 57.05
CA LEU A 360 -32.48 25.36 57.06
C LEU A 360 -31.76 25.34 58.43
N LYS A 361 -30.51 24.89 58.45
CA LYS A 361 -29.65 24.94 59.65
C LYS A 361 -28.68 26.11 59.52
N SER A 362 -29.00 27.25 60.14
CA SER A 362 -28.18 28.46 60.09
C SER A 362 -28.18 29.20 61.43
N ALA A 363 -27.10 29.95 61.70
CA ALA A 363 -27.06 30.92 62.78
C ALA A 363 -27.97 32.13 62.52
N ASN A 364 -28.11 32.56 61.24
CA ASN A 364 -28.97 33.68 60.82
C ASN A 364 -29.50 33.46 59.40
N VAL A 365 -30.71 33.93 59.11
CA VAL A 365 -31.26 34.05 57.75
C VAL A 365 -31.71 35.50 57.55
N GLN A 366 -31.12 36.20 56.58
CA GLN A 366 -31.43 37.59 56.27
C GLN A 366 -32.03 37.70 54.87
N LYS A 367 -33.17 38.37 54.75
CA LYS A 367 -33.81 38.67 53.47
C LYS A 367 -33.39 40.08 53.01
N MET A 368 -32.56 40.16 51.96
CA MET A 368 -32.14 41.41 51.34
C MET A 368 -32.97 41.74 50.08
N GLY A 369 -32.70 42.89 49.45
CA GLY A 369 -33.23 43.22 48.12
C GLY A 369 -32.67 42.31 47.02
N LYS A 370 -33.23 42.41 45.81
CA LYS A 370 -32.79 41.59 44.66
C LYS A 370 -31.32 41.86 44.32
N ALA A 371 -30.64 40.82 43.83
CA ALA A 371 -29.31 40.88 43.22
C ALA A 371 -29.36 40.27 41.82
N ASP A 372 -28.42 40.63 40.95
CA ASP A 372 -28.29 40.10 39.58
C ASP A 372 -26.85 39.63 39.38
N PHE A 373 -26.68 38.47 38.74
CA PHE A 373 -25.38 37.91 38.35
C PHE A 373 -25.52 37.37 36.93
N ARG A 374 -24.99 38.12 35.96
CA ARG A 374 -25.09 37.78 34.54
C ARG A 374 -23.79 37.19 34.04
N VAL A 375 -23.88 36.00 33.45
CA VAL A 375 -22.83 35.40 32.63
C VAL A 375 -23.22 35.60 31.16
N PRO A 376 -22.33 36.13 30.30
CA PRO A 376 -22.63 36.24 28.87
C PRO A 376 -22.87 34.85 28.26
N PRO A 377 -23.83 34.70 27.33
CA PRO A 377 -24.09 33.42 26.67
C PRO A 377 -22.85 32.95 25.92
N LEU A 378 -22.58 31.65 25.96
CA LEU A 378 -21.51 31.02 25.20
C LEU A 378 -22.01 30.80 23.75
N GLU A 379 -21.32 31.39 22.77
CA GLU A 379 -21.56 31.12 21.36
C GLU A 379 -20.78 29.88 20.92
N LEU A 380 -21.50 28.86 20.42
CA LEU A 380 -20.91 27.64 19.87
C LEU A 380 -20.79 27.76 18.35
N PRO A 381 -19.76 27.15 17.71
CA PRO A 381 -19.63 27.17 16.26
C PRO A 381 -20.73 26.33 15.58
N GLU A 382 -21.42 26.92 14.61
CA GLU A 382 -22.33 26.21 13.69
C GLU A 382 -21.50 25.71 12.49
N GLY A 383 -21.11 24.43 12.47
CA GLY A 383 -20.38 23.86 11.33
C GLY A 383 -21.29 23.70 10.10
N PHE A 384 -20.73 23.81 8.88
CA PHE A 384 -21.47 23.65 7.62
C PHE A 384 -20.99 22.42 6.85
N GLU A 385 -21.93 21.61 6.36
CA GLU A 385 -21.69 20.45 5.49
C GLU A 385 -22.46 20.59 4.17
N GLU A 386 -21.79 20.26 3.06
CA GLU A 386 -22.47 20.12 1.76
C GLU A 386 -21.89 18.96 0.93
N ARG A 387 -22.76 18.31 0.15
CA ARG A 387 -22.43 17.18 -0.74
C ARG A 387 -23.06 17.38 -2.10
N PHE A 388 -22.35 17.01 -3.16
CA PHE A 388 -22.76 17.27 -4.55
C PHE A 388 -22.95 15.97 -5.33
N THR A 389 -23.85 16.00 -6.31
CA THR A 389 -24.06 14.89 -7.25
C THR A 389 -23.55 15.30 -8.62
N VAL A 390 -22.61 14.54 -9.16
CA VAL A 390 -22.06 14.75 -10.50
C VAL A 390 -23.06 14.26 -11.54
N LYS A 391 -23.46 15.18 -12.43
CA LYS A 391 -24.36 14.91 -13.56
C LYS A 391 -23.73 15.37 -14.87
N ASP A 392 -24.02 14.65 -15.95
CA ASP A 392 -23.67 15.07 -17.30
C ASP A 392 -24.50 16.32 -17.68
N GLN A 393 -23.82 17.37 -18.15
CA GLN A 393 -24.47 18.66 -18.43
C GLN A 393 -25.44 18.60 -19.63
N LYS A 394 -25.28 17.63 -20.53
CA LYS A 394 -26.11 17.47 -21.74
C LYS A 394 -27.27 16.50 -21.53
N THR A 395 -27.06 15.41 -20.81
CA THR A 395 -28.10 14.38 -20.62
C THR A 395 -28.80 14.48 -19.26
N GLY A 396 -28.16 15.10 -18.26
CA GLY A 396 -28.65 15.15 -16.88
C GLY A 396 -28.45 13.85 -16.09
N ASP A 397 -27.85 12.84 -16.71
CA ASP A 397 -27.60 11.54 -16.10
C ASP A 397 -26.49 11.62 -15.06
N ILE A 398 -26.59 10.76 -14.05
CA ILE A 398 -25.54 10.61 -13.02
C ILE A 398 -24.28 10.05 -13.68
N VAL A 399 -23.13 10.64 -13.36
CA VAL A 399 -21.82 10.13 -13.82
C VAL A 399 -21.11 9.42 -12.67
N PRO A 400 -21.29 8.10 -12.51
CA PRO A 400 -20.65 7.35 -11.45
C PRO A 400 -19.13 7.33 -11.65
N PHE A 401 -18.39 7.32 -10.54
CA PHE A 401 -16.93 7.25 -10.56
C PHE A 401 -16.22 8.38 -11.34
N ALA A 402 -16.87 9.52 -11.56
CA ALA A 402 -16.25 10.70 -12.16
C ALA A 402 -15.15 11.25 -11.23
N ARG A 403 -14.03 11.71 -11.80
CA ARG A 403 -13.03 12.46 -11.03
C ARG A 403 -13.47 13.91 -10.91
N TYR A 404 -13.33 14.47 -9.72
CA TYR A 404 -13.73 15.84 -9.44
C TYR A 404 -12.70 16.56 -8.57
N ARG A 405 -12.77 17.89 -8.60
CA ARG A 405 -12.05 18.82 -7.74
C ARG A 405 -13.04 19.85 -7.19
N ILE A 406 -13.11 20.00 -5.87
CA ILE A 406 -13.85 21.07 -5.19
C ILE A 406 -12.84 22.05 -4.60
N THR A 407 -13.00 23.34 -4.87
CA THR A 407 -12.16 24.43 -4.33
C THR A 407 -13.02 25.36 -3.49
N THR A 408 -12.68 25.54 -2.22
CA THR A 408 -13.36 26.50 -1.31
C THR A 408 -12.90 27.93 -1.58
N GLU A 409 -13.65 28.93 -1.12
CA GLU A 409 -13.28 30.35 -1.20
C GLU A 409 -11.91 30.64 -0.57
N LYS A 410 -11.60 29.95 0.54
CA LYS A 410 -10.28 30.01 1.20
C LYS A 410 -9.16 29.28 0.45
N GLY A 411 -9.43 28.74 -0.74
CA GLY A 411 -8.44 28.09 -1.61
C GLY A 411 -8.08 26.66 -1.21
N GLN A 412 -8.81 26.02 -0.30
CA GLN A 412 -8.62 24.58 -0.01
C GLN A 412 -9.19 23.75 -1.16
N VAL A 413 -8.40 22.78 -1.63
CA VAL A 413 -8.74 21.93 -2.77
C VAL A 413 -8.97 20.49 -2.29
N PHE A 414 -10.15 19.95 -2.62
CA PHE A 414 -10.56 18.58 -2.37
C PHE A 414 -10.71 17.84 -3.70
N GLU A 415 -9.82 16.90 -3.99
CA GLU A 415 -9.94 16.04 -5.18
C GLU A 415 -10.41 14.65 -4.78
N GLY A 416 -11.27 14.06 -5.61
CA GLY A 416 -11.82 12.75 -5.34
C GLY A 416 -12.42 12.08 -6.56
N ARG A 417 -12.99 10.90 -6.31
CA ARG A 417 -13.76 10.15 -7.30
C ARG A 417 -15.15 9.94 -6.72
N ALA A 418 -16.18 10.22 -7.52
CA ALA A 418 -17.56 10.05 -7.09
C ALA A 418 -17.88 8.57 -6.81
N ASP A 419 -18.88 8.30 -5.98
CA ASP A 419 -19.34 6.94 -5.72
C ASP A 419 -20.20 6.38 -6.88
N ALA A 420 -20.80 5.21 -6.66
CA ALA A 420 -21.66 4.54 -7.64
C ALA A 420 -22.96 5.32 -7.94
N ASP A 421 -23.36 6.23 -7.04
CA ASP A 421 -24.50 7.13 -7.22
C ASP A 421 -24.07 8.53 -7.71
N GLY A 422 -22.81 8.67 -8.13
CA GLY A 422 -22.22 9.92 -8.62
C GLY A 422 -22.08 11.01 -7.55
N LYS A 423 -22.14 10.68 -6.26
CA LYS A 423 -21.99 11.66 -5.19
C LYS A 423 -20.52 11.90 -4.85
N THR A 424 -20.16 13.16 -4.61
CA THR A 424 -18.83 13.55 -4.10
C THR A 424 -18.68 13.16 -2.63
N ALA A 425 -17.49 13.32 -2.06
CA ALA A 425 -17.31 13.36 -0.61
C ALA A 425 -17.97 14.64 -0.05
N SER A 426 -18.46 14.59 1.19
CA SER A 426 -18.94 15.77 1.90
C SER A 426 -17.77 16.73 2.20
N VAL A 427 -18.00 18.02 2.01
CA VAL A 427 -17.05 19.09 2.35
C VAL A 427 -17.54 19.79 3.61
N TYR A 428 -16.66 19.93 4.59
CA TYR A 428 -16.96 20.55 5.88
C TYR A 428 -16.23 21.90 5.99
N THR A 429 -16.97 22.96 6.34
CA THR A 429 -16.45 24.32 6.52
C THR A 429 -16.95 24.92 7.84
N ALA A 430 -16.21 25.90 8.37
CA ALA A 430 -16.56 26.56 9.64
C ALA A 430 -17.60 27.69 9.47
N LEU A 431 -17.80 28.19 8.25
CA LEU A 431 -18.75 29.23 7.87
C LEU A 431 -19.26 28.91 6.46
N PRO A 432 -20.44 29.40 6.04
CA PRO A 432 -20.89 29.26 4.66
C PRO A 432 -19.92 29.99 3.73
N GLU A 433 -19.36 29.27 2.77
CA GLU A 433 -18.40 29.81 1.80
C GLU A 433 -18.78 29.38 0.39
N SER A 434 -18.47 30.22 -0.60
CA SER A 434 -18.67 29.84 -2.01
C SER A 434 -17.67 28.76 -2.40
N ILE A 435 -18.13 27.73 -3.12
CA ILE A 435 -17.25 26.67 -3.63
C ILE A 435 -17.31 26.60 -5.16
N LYS A 436 -16.20 26.14 -5.76
CA LYS A 436 -16.07 25.87 -7.19
C LYS A 436 -15.84 24.38 -7.42
N ILE A 437 -16.62 23.76 -8.28
CA ILE A 437 -16.48 22.33 -8.63
C ILE A 437 -16.04 22.20 -10.09
N GLU A 438 -15.03 21.38 -10.32
CA GLU A 438 -14.49 21.05 -11.64
C GLU A 438 -14.45 19.52 -11.80
N LEU A 439 -14.80 19.02 -13.00
CA LEU A 439 -14.57 17.62 -13.37
C LEU A 439 -13.20 17.48 -14.01
N LEU A 440 -12.46 16.42 -13.68
CA LEU A 440 -11.08 16.18 -14.08
C LEU A 440 -10.92 15.15 -15.20
#